data_AF-A0A6G5A0E1-F1
#
_entry.id   AF-A0A6G5A0E1-F1
#
_cell.length_a   1.000
_cell.length_b   1.000
_cell.length_c   1.000
_cell.angle_alpha   90.00
_cell.angle_beta   90.00
_cell.angle_gamma   90.00
#
_symmetry.space_group_name_H-M   'P 1'
#
loop_
_entity.id
_entity.type
_entity.pdbx_description
1 polymer ?
#
loop_
_entity_poly.entity_id
_entity_poly.type
_entity_poly.pdbx_seq_one_letter_code
_entity_poly.pdbx_strand_id
1 'polypeptide(L)'
;APVAACTYITLHAFFQRPAPRGEEEEPLRGFVEADVRAELRRGNRLMCCFCKRKNATVGCCLRACKKAFHMPCGVAKDCLLQFFGDFRVYCAGHRPRQNVVPMDKDGVSLCAICSEQMTHPSVNVLVTPCCRQLFHRACIQRQAMSAGIHFFRCGHCNNKEAFQQEMQDHGIYVPDQDASWEREPHAYEELLFRYQHCDAPRCSCPMGRDHRHEDGRWKIVVCDSCGSQGVHASCGNVGGAHWICTECRQIINRVPSAAQQSSSGRIEKRH
;
A
#
# COMPACT_ATOMS: atom_id res chain seq x y z
N ALA A 1 9.19 -29.06 17.26
CA ALA A 1 9.99 -28.54 16.13
C ALA A 1 9.02 -27.80 15.22
N PRO A 2 9.16 -26.49 14.93
CA PRO A 2 10.32 -25.61 14.98
C PRO A 2 10.11 -24.41 15.94
N VAL A 3 10.45 -24.57 17.23
CA VAL A 3 10.23 -23.49 18.23
C VAL A 3 11.52 -22.71 18.57
N ALA A 4 12.64 -23.04 17.92
CA ALA A 4 13.97 -22.53 18.26
C ALA A 4 14.57 -21.57 17.20
N ALA A 5 13.78 -21.14 16.20
CA ALA A 5 14.35 -20.47 15.03
C ALA A 5 14.53 -18.96 15.17
N CYS A 6 13.78 -18.25 16.03
CA CYS A 6 13.78 -16.79 15.89
C CYS A 6 13.36 -15.94 17.09
N THR A 7 13.68 -16.32 18.33
CA THR A 7 13.36 -15.52 19.55
C THR A 7 13.63 -14.01 19.37
N TYR A 8 14.65 -13.58 18.62
CA TYR A 8 14.89 -12.16 18.38
C TYR A 8 13.98 -11.52 17.31
N ILE A 9 13.63 -12.23 16.23
CA ILE A 9 12.68 -11.71 15.23
C ILE A 9 11.27 -11.69 15.83
N THR A 10 10.90 -12.73 16.58
CA THR A 10 9.64 -12.73 17.32
C THR A 10 9.66 -11.64 18.38
N LEU A 11 10.69 -11.48 19.21
CA LEU A 11 10.72 -10.38 20.18
C LEU A 11 10.65 -9.00 19.50
N HIS A 12 11.41 -8.73 18.44
CA HIS A 12 11.40 -7.43 17.77
C HIS A 12 10.11 -7.14 16.98
N ALA A 13 9.45 -8.16 16.41
CA ALA A 13 8.14 -8.04 15.79
C ALA A 13 7.01 -7.93 16.84
N PHE A 14 7.15 -8.58 18.00
CA PHE A 14 6.20 -8.52 19.11
C PHE A 14 6.29 -7.21 19.92
N PHE A 15 7.47 -6.58 20.01
CA PHE A 15 7.63 -5.25 20.62
C PHE A 15 7.04 -4.13 19.74
N GLN A 16 6.82 -4.38 18.44
CA GLN A 16 6.17 -3.43 17.53
C GLN A 16 4.64 -3.59 17.48
N ARG A 17 4.05 -4.66 18.05
CA ARG A 17 2.59 -4.78 18.20
C ARG A 17 2.13 -3.91 19.38
N PRO A 18 1.18 -2.98 19.18
CA PRO A 18 0.48 -2.34 20.30
C PRO A 18 -0.24 -3.44 21.10
N ALA A 19 -0.16 -3.36 22.43
CA ALA A 19 -0.85 -4.32 23.29
C ALA A 19 -2.36 -4.23 23.04
N PRO A 20 -3.09 -5.35 22.88
CA PRO A 20 -4.54 -5.34 22.93
C PRO A 20 -4.97 -4.70 24.25
N ARG A 21 -5.91 -3.75 24.19
CA ARG A 21 -6.51 -3.21 25.42
C ARG A 21 -7.34 -4.31 26.07
N GLY A 22 -6.85 -4.88 27.18
CA GLY A 22 -7.68 -5.70 28.07
C GLY A 22 -7.16 -7.10 28.45
N GLU A 23 -5.97 -7.53 28.03
CA GLU A 23 -5.39 -8.78 28.52
C GLU A 23 -4.38 -8.48 29.64
N GLU A 24 -4.51 -9.21 30.75
CA GLU A 24 -3.61 -9.17 31.90
C GLU A 24 -2.15 -9.23 31.44
N GLU A 25 -1.27 -8.50 32.13
CA GLU A 25 0.16 -8.45 31.82
C GLU A 25 0.78 -9.86 31.91
N GLU A 26 0.69 -10.64 30.83
CA GLU A 26 1.39 -11.90 30.73
C GLU A 26 2.90 -11.61 30.82
N PRO A 27 3.62 -12.25 31.75
CA PRO A 27 5.06 -12.10 31.83
C PRO A 27 5.67 -12.53 30.50
N LEU A 28 6.24 -11.57 29.77
CA LEU A 28 6.78 -11.70 28.41
C LEU A 28 5.76 -11.94 27.27
N ARG A 29 4.52 -11.42 27.31
CA ARG A 29 3.62 -11.34 26.12
C ARG A 29 3.54 -12.66 25.32
N GLY A 30 3.22 -13.78 25.99
CA GLY A 30 3.09 -15.10 25.35
C GLY A 30 4.36 -15.94 25.20
N PHE A 31 5.50 -15.55 25.80
CA PHE A 31 6.72 -16.37 25.82
C PHE A 31 6.95 -17.05 27.18
N VAL A 32 7.25 -18.35 27.15
CA VAL A 32 7.65 -19.10 28.34
C VAL A 32 9.08 -18.70 28.75
N GLU A 33 9.24 -18.24 29.99
CA GLU A 33 10.54 -17.73 30.49
C GLU A 33 11.68 -18.76 30.36
N ALA A 34 11.38 -20.05 30.61
CA ALA A 34 12.36 -21.12 30.49
C ALA A 34 12.96 -21.23 29.07
N ASP A 35 12.13 -21.04 28.04
CA ASP A 35 12.52 -21.07 26.63
C ASP A 35 13.37 -19.86 26.27
N VAL A 36 13.01 -18.68 26.77
CA VAL A 36 13.78 -17.45 26.59
C VAL A 36 15.18 -17.60 27.20
N ARG A 37 15.27 -18.11 28.44
CA ARG A 37 16.56 -18.39 29.09
C ARG A 37 17.37 -19.44 28.33
N ALA A 38 16.72 -20.48 27.78
CA ALA A 38 17.40 -21.49 26.97
C ALA A 38 17.98 -20.90 25.66
N GLU A 39 17.22 -20.04 24.99
CA GLU A 39 17.66 -19.34 23.77
C GLU A 39 18.78 -18.35 24.04
N LEU A 40 18.78 -17.65 25.17
CA LEU A 40 19.92 -16.80 25.59
C LEU A 40 21.19 -17.64 25.80
N ARG A 41 21.09 -18.80 26.48
CA ARG A 41 22.23 -19.72 26.64
C ARG A 41 22.75 -20.26 25.31
N ARG A 42 21.84 -20.59 24.37
CA ARG A 42 22.21 -21.00 23.01
C ARG A 42 22.94 -19.85 22.27
N GLY A 43 22.38 -18.65 22.32
CA GLY A 43 22.90 -17.44 21.68
C GLY A 43 24.32 -17.08 22.10
N ASN A 44 24.65 -17.23 23.40
CA ASN A 44 25.98 -16.99 23.94
C ASN A 44 27.10 -17.83 23.28
N ARG A 45 26.74 -18.94 22.63
CA ARG A 45 27.68 -19.83 21.93
C ARG A 45 27.79 -19.52 20.44
N LEU A 46 26.92 -18.68 19.89
CA LEU A 46 26.84 -18.39 18.46
C LEU A 46 27.57 -17.10 18.12
N MET A 47 28.40 -17.18 17.09
CA MET A 47 29.16 -16.05 16.57
C MET A 47 28.56 -15.56 15.24
N CYS A 48 28.42 -14.24 15.10
CA CYS A 48 27.94 -13.63 13.88
C CYS A 48 28.94 -13.86 12.75
N CYS A 49 28.46 -14.42 11.62
CA CYS A 49 29.30 -14.65 10.46
C CYS A 49 29.82 -13.35 9.82
N PHE A 50 29.15 -12.22 10.07
CA PHE A 50 29.52 -10.91 9.54
C PHE A 50 30.45 -10.13 10.49
N CYS A 51 30.01 -9.79 11.70
CA CYS A 51 30.77 -8.93 12.62
C CYS A 51 31.68 -9.69 13.61
N LYS A 52 31.62 -11.04 13.60
CA LYS A 52 32.41 -11.93 14.45
C LYS A 52 32.20 -11.77 15.97
N ARG A 53 31.13 -11.10 16.40
CA ARG A 53 30.73 -10.98 17.82
C ARG A 53 29.74 -12.10 18.22
N LYS A 54 29.69 -12.43 19.52
CA LYS A 54 28.76 -13.43 20.10
C LYS A 54 27.29 -12.96 20.04
N ASN A 55 26.35 -13.83 20.44
CA ASN A 55 24.90 -13.57 20.54
C ASN A 55 24.19 -13.44 19.18
N ALA A 56 24.71 -14.10 18.16
CA ALA A 56 24.10 -14.16 16.84
C ALA A 56 23.05 -15.28 16.77
N THR A 57 21.84 -15.01 17.26
CA THR A 57 20.79 -16.03 17.40
C THR A 57 20.00 -16.32 16.12
N VAL A 58 20.11 -15.47 15.10
CA VAL A 58 19.39 -15.63 13.83
C VAL A 58 20.19 -16.53 12.89
N GLY A 59 19.58 -17.65 12.48
CA GLY A 59 20.20 -18.63 11.58
C GLY A 59 19.48 -18.74 10.25
N CYS A 60 20.20 -19.18 9.22
CA CYS A 60 19.58 -19.53 7.94
C CYS A 60 18.65 -20.76 8.09
N CYS A 61 17.48 -20.72 7.46
CA CYS A 61 16.44 -21.75 7.51
C CYS A 61 16.87 -23.07 6.86
N LEU A 62 17.82 -23.02 5.92
CA LEU A 62 18.38 -24.21 5.30
C LEU A 62 19.25 -24.97 6.33
N ARG A 63 18.85 -26.19 6.70
CA ARG A 63 19.50 -27.01 7.75
C ARG A 63 21.01 -27.24 7.55
N ALA A 64 21.43 -27.36 6.30
CA ALA A 64 22.84 -27.52 5.92
C ALA A 64 23.66 -26.23 6.12
N CYS A 65 23.01 -25.06 6.08
CA CYS A 65 23.67 -23.77 6.25
C CYS A 65 23.92 -23.48 7.74
N LYS A 66 25.19 -23.27 8.10
CA LYS A 66 25.61 -22.94 9.47
C LYS A 66 25.78 -21.44 9.72
N LYS A 67 25.37 -20.59 8.77
CA LYS A 67 25.46 -19.13 8.93
C LYS A 67 24.47 -18.69 10.01
N ALA A 68 25.03 -18.07 11.05
CA ALA A 68 24.30 -17.36 12.09
C ALA A 68 24.76 -15.89 12.10
N PHE A 69 23.85 -14.97 12.38
CA PHE A 69 24.12 -13.53 12.36
C PHE A 69 23.23 -12.79 13.35
N HIS A 70 23.61 -11.56 13.69
CA HIS A 70 22.67 -10.63 14.32
C HIS A 70 21.64 -10.20 13.29
N MET A 71 20.39 -9.96 13.73
CA MET A 71 19.34 -9.41 12.88
C MET A 71 19.79 -8.17 12.08
N PRO A 72 20.32 -7.10 12.71
CA PRO A 72 20.77 -5.91 11.97
C PRO A 72 21.93 -6.22 11.00
N CYS A 73 22.85 -7.14 11.35
CA CYS A 73 23.90 -7.55 10.43
C CYS A 73 23.35 -8.32 9.23
N GLY A 74 22.31 -9.14 9.43
CA GLY A 74 21.63 -9.86 8.36
C GLY A 74 20.94 -8.90 7.39
N VAL A 75 20.18 -7.92 7.91
CA VAL A 75 19.51 -6.89 7.11
C VAL A 75 20.53 -6.08 6.30
N ALA A 76 21.64 -5.64 6.94
CA ALA A 76 22.71 -4.90 6.27
C ALA A 76 23.50 -5.74 5.23
N LYS A 77 23.29 -7.05 5.18
CA LYS A 77 23.93 -7.99 4.23
C LYS A 77 22.89 -8.76 3.42
N ASP A 78 21.74 -8.13 3.16
CA ASP A 78 20.67 -8.58 2.28
C ASP A 78 20.10 -9.98 2.59
N CYS A 79 20.21 -10.42 3.84
CA CYS A 79 19.51 -11.61 4.30
C CYS A 79 18.00 -11.35 4.27
N LEU A 80 17.23 -12.37 3.90
CA LEU A 80 15.79 -12.30 3.84
C LEU A 80 15.21 -12.73 5.19
N LEU A 81 14.35 -11.89 5.75
CA LEU A 81 13.55 -12.18 6.93
C LEU A 81 12.08 -12.24 6.49
N GLN A 82 11.43 -13.37 6.72
CA GLN A 82 9.99 -13.51 6.56
C GLN A 82 9.32 -13.22 7.90
N PHE A 83 8.29 -12.37 7.89
CA PHE A 83 7.60 -11.89 9.10
C PHE A 83 6.24 -12.56 9.31
N PHE A 84 6.05 -13.75 8.76
CA PHE A 84 4.83 -14.54 8.82
C PHE A 84 5.18 -16.01 9.12
N GLY A 85 4.18 -16.79 9.55
CA GLY A 85 4.35 -18.21 9.85
C GLY A 85 5.47 -18.47 10.86
N ASP A 86 6.44 -19.33 10.50
CA ASP A 86 7.57 -19.71 11.36
C ASP A 86 8.72 -18.68 11.40
N PHE A 87 8.52 -17.47 10.87
CA PHE A 87 9.53 -16.40 10.80
C PHE A 87 10.85 -16.85 10.16
N ARG A 88 10.76 -17.48 8.98
CA ARG A 88 11.95 -18.06 8.33
C ARG A 88 12.94 -16.98 7.93
N VAL A 89 14.21 -17.32 8.04
CA VAL A 89 15.31 -16.41 7.68
C VAL A 89 16.23 -17.09 6.70
N TYR A 90 16.66 -16.39 5.66
CA TYR A 90 17.58 -16.92 4.66
C TYR A 90 18.80 -16.00 4.56
N CYS A 91 20.00 -16.59 4.57
CA CYS A 91 21.19 -15.82 4.25
C CYS A 91 21.18 -15.39 2.77
N ALA A 92 21.97 -14.40 2.37
CA ALA A 92 22.01 -13.93 0.98
C ALA A 92 22.22 -15.04 -0.07
N GLY A 93 22.98 -16.10 0.28
CA GLY A 93 23.22 -17.24 -0.62
C GLY A 93 22.06 -18.24 -0.74
N HIS A 94 21.12 -18.25 0.20
CA HIS A 94 19.96 -19.14 0.19
C HIS A 94 18.64 -18.37 0.14
N ARG A 95 18.69 -17.06 -0.14
CA ARG A 95 17.51 -16.21 -0.30
C ARG A 95 16.71 -16.70 -1.52
N PRO A 96 15.43 -17.05 -1.36
CA PRO A 96 14.53 -17.29 -2.48
C PRO A 96 14.52 -16.08 -3.43
N ARG A 97 14.63 -16.36 -4.73
CA ARG A 97 14.53 -15.35 -5.79
C ARG A 97 13.12 -15.36 -6.35
N GLN A 98 12.64 -14.20 -6.76
CA GLN A 98 11.37 -14.11 -7.47
C GLN A 98 11.48 -14.85 -8.79
N ASN A 99 10.54 -15.77 -9.04
CA ASN A 99 10.46 -16.51 -10.30
C ASN A 99 9.45 -15.86 -11.24
N VAL A 100 9.58 -14.55 -11.44
CA VAL A 100 8.66 -13.73 -12.24
C VAL A 100 9.48 -12.85 -13.17
N VAL A 101 9.20 -12.96 -14.47
CA VAL A 101 9.84 -12.12 -15.49
C VAL A 101 9.08 -10.80 -15.59
N PRO A 102 9.73 -9.64 -15.36
CA PRO A 102 9.10 -8.33 -15.51
C PRO A 102 8.49 -8.11 -16.89
N MET A 103 7.49 -7.24 -16.97
CA MET A 103 6.85 -6.89 -18.24
C MET A 103 7.71 -5.93 -19.09
N ASP A 104 8.51 -5.07 -18.45
CA ASP A 104 9.27 -4.03 -19.14
C ASP A 104 10.37 -4.60 -20.04
N LYS A 105 10.35 -4.14 -21.30
CA LYS A 105 11.30 -4.53 -22.35
C LYS A 105 12.43 -3.52 -22.56
N ASP A 106 12.26 -2.29 -22.06
CA ASP A 106 13.08 -1.12 -22.44
C ASP A 106 14.15 -0.73 -21.39
N GLY A 107 14.27 -1.49 -20.29
CA GLY A 107 15.36 -1.36 -19.32
C GLY A 107 15.23 -0.24 -18.28
N VAL A 108 14.21 0.61 -18.37
CA VAL A 108 13.86 1.63 -17.36
C VAL A 108 12.35 1.62 -17.11
N SER A 109 11.95 1.50 -15.85
CA SER A 109 10.56 1.45 -15.39
C SER A 109 10.31 2.53 -14.33
N LEU A 110 9.07 3.01 -14.17
CA LEU A 110 8.70 3.98 -13.13
C LEU A 110 7.93 3.29 -12.00
N CYS A 111 8.30 3.59 -10.76
CA CYS A 111 7.60 3.04 -9.60
C CYS A 111 6.27 3.78 -9.43
N ALA A 112 5.13 3.08 -9.57
CA ALA A 112 3.82 3.71 -9.45
C ALA A 112 3.52 4.33 -8.05
N ILE A 113 4.36 4.08 -7.04
CA ILE A 113 4.22 4.67 -5.69
C ILE A 113 4.97 5.99 -5.55
N CYS A 114 6.22 6.07 -6.01
CA CYS A 114 7.07 7.28 -5.86
C CYS A 114 7.34 8.04 -7.16
N SER A 115 6.93 7.48 -8.31
CA SER A 115 7.23 8.00 -9.65
C SER A 115 8.72 8.11 -10.00
N GLU A 116 9.59 7.41 -9.27
CA GLU A 116 11.03 7.35 -9.53
C GLU A 116 11.41 6.15 -10.40
N GLN A 117 12.54 6.26 -11.09
CA GLN A 117 13.05 5.24 -12.01
C GLN A 117 13.60 4.01 -11.29
N MET A 118 13.40 2.86 -11.92
CA MET A 118 13.97 1.56 -11.58
C MET A 118 14.58 0.94 -12.83
N THR A 119 15.62 0.14 -12.66
CA THR A 119 16.31 -0.49 -13.78
C THR A 119 15.93 -1.96 -13.92
N HIS A 120 16.27 -2.78 -12.93
CA HIS A 120 16.08 -4.23 -13.00
C HIS A 120 15.71 -4.84 -11.64
N PRO A 121 15.10 -6.05 -11.63
CA PRO A 121 14.83 -6.79 -10.40
C PRO A 121 16.09 -6.96 -9.55
N SER A 122 15.96 -6.71 -8.26
CA SER A 122 17.05 -6.83 -7.30
C SER A 122 16.49 -7.05 -5.89
N VAL A 123 17.36 -7.09 -4.87
CA VAL A 123 16.90 -7.13 -3.47
C VAL A 123 16.07 -5.91 -3.08
N ASN A 124 16.26 -4.78 -3.77
CA ASN A 124 15.60 -3.50 -3.51
C ASN A 124 14.50 -3.17 -4.53
N VAL A 125 14.36 -3.96 -5.60
CA VAL A 125 13.35 -3.78 -6.65
C VAL A 125 12.63 -5.10 -6.85
N LEU A 126 11.37 -5.17 -6.43
CA LEU A 126 10.54 -6.36 -6.48
C LEU A 126 9.62 -6.34 -7.70
N VAL A 127 9.31 -7.53 -8.20
CA VAL A 127 8.38 -7.76 -9.32
C VAL A 127 7.04 -8.19 -8.76
N THR A 128 5.94 -7.61 -9.23
CA THR A 128 4.60 -8.09 -8.84
C THR A 128 4.27 -9.39 -9.58
N PRO A 129 3.69 -10.41 -8.92
CA PRO A 129 3.36 -11.67 -9.59
C PRO A 129 2.12 -11.54 -10.49
N CYS A 130 1.23 -10.61 -10.16
CA CYS A 130 -0.08 -10.44 -10.81
C CYS A 130 -0.03 -9.69 -12.14
N CYS A 131 0.78 -8.63 -12.24
CA CYS A 131 0.87 -7.78 -13.44
C CYS A 131 2.31 -7.56 -13.92
N ARG A 132 3.29 -8.22 -13.30
CA ARG A 132 4.71 -8.21 -13.69
C ARG A 132 5.35 -6.81 -13.74
N GLN A 133 4.83 -5.88 -12.94
CA GLN A 133 5.36 -4.53 -12.75
C GLN A 133 6.49 -4.50 -11.72
N LEU A 134 7.35 -3.49 -11.79
CA LEU A 134 8.44 -3.26 -10.86
C LEU A 134 8.06 -2.25 -9.77
N PHE A 135 8.53 -2.48 -8.55
CA PHE A 135 8.36 -1.55 -7.44
C PHE A 135 9.59 -1.55 -6.53
N HIS A 136 9.93 -0.38 -6.00
CA HIS A 136 10.90 -0.28 -4.92
C HIS A 136 10.40 -1.03 -3.69
N ARG A 137 11.25 -1.89 -3.12
CA ARG A 137 10.99 -2.60 -1.85
C ARG A 137 10.57 -1.64 -0.75
N ALA A 138 11.28 -0.52 -0.62
CA ALA A 138 10.98 0.51 0.39
C ALA A 138 9.60 1.16 0.18
N CYS A 139 9.16 1.32 -1.07
CA CYS A 139 7.84 1.84 -1.38
C CYS A 139 6.74 0.83 -1.03
N ILE A 140 6.93 -0.43 -1.39
CA ILE A 140 5.99 -1.50 -1.00
C ILE A 140 5.92 -1.64 0.52
N GLN A 141 7.05 -1.56 1.22
CA GLN A 141 7.08 -1.63 2.68
C GLN A 141 6.30 -0.47 3.32
N ARG A 142 6.46 0.76 2.82
CA ARG A 142 5.66 1.91 3.28
C ARG A 142 4.17 1.73 2.99
N GLN A 143 3.83 1.22 1.81
CA GLN A 143 2.44 0.92 1.45
C GLN A 143 1.84 -0.12 2.41
N ALA A 144 2.55 -1.20 2.72
CA ALA A 144 2.11 -2.22 3.67
C ALA A 144 1.87 -1.63 5.07
N MET A 145 2.77 -0.78 5.57
CA MET A 145 2.62 -0.12 6.87
C MET A 145 1.41 0.80 6.92
N SER A 146 1.09 1.49 5.81
CA SER A 146 -0.07 2.38 5.72
C SER A 146 -1.39 1.63 5.55
N ALA A 147 -1.41 0.57 4.73
CA ALA A 147 -2.63 -0.15 4.35
C ALA A 147 -3.04 -1.27 5.32
N GLY A 148 -2.09 -1.86 6.05
CA GLY A 148 -2.35 -3.04 6.86
C GLY A 148 -2.77 -4.26 6.04
N ILE A 149 -2.99 -5.39 6.73
CA ILE A 149 -3.27 -6.69 6.10
C ILE A 149 -4.56 -6.71 5.27
N HIS A 150 -5.53 -5.84 5.59
CA HIS A 150 -6.83 -5.83 4.93
C HIS A 150 -6.80 -5.10 3.57
N PHE A 151 -5.98 -4.06 3.41
CA PHE A 151 -5.97 -3.21 2.21
C PHE A 151 -4.65 -3.23 1.44
N PHE A 152 -3.65 -3.99 1.88
CA PHE A 152 -2.39 -4.15 1.17
C PHE A 152 -2.57 -4.94 -0.12
N ARG A 153 -2.54 -4.23 -1.26
CA ARG A 153 -2.82 -4.74 -2.61
C ARG A 153 -1.93 -4.10 -3.65
N CYS A 154 -1.82 -4.71 -4.82
CA CYS A 154 -0.99 -4.21 -5.90
C CYS A 154 -1.44 -2.80 -6.32
N GLY A 155 -0.53 -1.82 -6.27
CA GLY A 155 -0.80 -0.43 -6.67
C GLY A 155 -1.08 -0.25 -8.17
N HIS A 156 -0.88 -1.27 -9.00
CA HIS A 156 -1.13 -1.20 -10.45
C HIS A 156 -2.44 -1.87 -10.86
N CYS A 157 -2.67 -3.14 -10.47
CA CYS A 157 -3.84 -3.91 -10.89
C CYS A 157 -4.82 -4.26 -9.77
N ASN A 158 -4.61 -3.73 -8.56
CA ASN A 158 -5.47 -3.93 -7.39
C ASN A 158 -5.62 -5.39 -6.90
N ASN A 159 -4.86 -6.34 -7.46
CA ASN A 159 -4.83 -7.72 -6.96
C ASN A 159 -4.27 -7.75 -5.53
N LYS A 160 -4.99 -8.43 -4.62
CA LYS A 160 -4.61 -8.54 -3.22
C LYS A 160 -3.85 -9.83 -2.95
N GLU A 161 -4.43 -10.97 -3.29
CA GLU A 161 -4.00 -12.29 -2.80
C GLU A 161 -2.59 -12.66 -3.27
N ALA A 162 -2.35 -12.68 -4.59
CA ALA A 162 -1.06 -13.06 -5.14
C ALA A 162 0.01 -12.02 -4.80
N PHE A 163 -0.35 -10.72 -4.88
CA PHE A 163 0.56 -9.63 -4.51
C PHE A 163 1.00 -9.74 -3.05
N GLN A 164 0.06 -9.82 -2.12
CA GLN A 164 0.35 -9.86 -0.70
C GLN A 164 1.20 -11.08 -0.34
N GLN A 165 0.87 -12.26 -0.87
CA GLN A 165 1.64 -13.48 -0.63
C GLN A 165 3.10 -13.33 -1.11
N GLU A 166 3.32 -12.95 -2.37
CA GLU A 166 4.67 -12.78 -2.93
C GLU A 166 5.46 -11.73 -2.15
N MET A 167 4.85 -10.59 -1.81
CA MET A 167 5.54 -9.54 -1.07
C MET A 167 5.97 -10.03 0.32
N GLN A 168 5.12 -10.78 1.03
CA GLN A 168 5.46 -11.38 2.32
C GLN A 168 6.54 -12.44 2.20
N ASP A 169 6.45 -13.34 1.21
CA ASP A 169 7.45 -14.36 0.90
C ASP A 169 8.82 -13.73 0.63
N HIS A 170 8.83 -12.53 0.03
CA HIS A 170 10.02 -11.74 -0.23
C HIS A 170 10.32 -10.70 0.87
N GLY A 171 9.74 -10.84 2.06
CA GLY A 171 10.14 -10.20 3.31
C GLY A 171 9.62 -8.78 3.51
N ILE A 172 8.53 -8.42 2.84
CA ILE A 172 7.73 -7.26 3.21
C ILE A 172 6.95 -7.60 4.47
N TYR A 173 7.13 -6.80 5.51
CA TYR A 173 6.30 -6.90 6.71
C TYR A 173 4.94 -6.27 6.45
N VAL A 174 3.87 -7.02 6.69
CA VAL A 174 2.48 -6.55 6.57
C VAL A 174 1.84 -6.62 7.95
N PRO A 175 1.61 -5.49 8.63
CA PRO A 175 1.05 -5.49 9.97
C PRO A 175 -0.45 -5.85 9.95
N ASP A 176 -0.86 -6.59 10.98
CA ASP A 176 -2.26 -6.85 11.30
C ASP A 176 -2.82 -5.65 12.07
N GLN A 177 -3.26 -4.64 11.31
CA GLN A 177 -3.81 -3.39 11.80
C GLN A 177 -4.75 -2.77 10.76
N ASP A 178 -5.65 -1.91 11.22
CA ASP A 178 -6.47 -1.08 10.34
C ASP A 178 -5.59 -0.13 9.52
N ALA A 179 -6.08 0.20 8.33
CA ALA A 179 -5.39 1.15 7.49
C ALA A 179 -5.27 2.50 8.21
N SER A 180 -4.13 3.17 8.01
CA SER A 180 -3.87 4.48 8.61
C SER A 180 -4.98 5.50 8.31
N TRP A 181 -5.55 5.47 7.11
CA TRP A 181 -6.63 6.37 6.70
C TRP A 181 -8.00 6.05 7.33
N GLU A 182 -8.21 4.86 7.89
CA GLU A 182 -9.42 4.55 8.66
C GLU A 182 -9.34 5.03 10.11
N ARG A 183 -8.12 5.31 10.59
CA ARG A 183 -7.86 5.78 11.95
C ARG A 183 -7.78 7.29 12.04
N GLU A 184 -7.71 7.99 10.92
CA GLU A 184 -7.68 9.45 10.88
C GLU A 184 -9.07 10.01 11.21
N PRO A 185 -9.22 10.81 12.27
CA PRO A 185 -10.49 11.45 12.58
C PRO A 185 -10.95 12.30 11.40
N HIS A 186 -12.24 12.21 11.03
CA HIS A 186 -12.81 13.01 9.94
C HIS A 186 -12.20 12.75 8.55
N ALA A 187 -11.49 11.63 8.33
CA ALA A 187 -10.81 11.29 7.06
C ALA A 187 -11.65 11.42 5.78
N TYR A 188 -12.97 11.31 5.92
CA TYR A 188 -13.92 11.30 4.81
C TYR A 188 -14.92 12.46 4.87
N GLU A 189 -14.77 13.40 5.81
CA GLU A 189 -15.72 14.51 5.98
C GLU A 189 -15.78 15.39 4.73
N GLU A 190 -14.63 15.64 4.09
CA GLU A 190 -14.56 16.37 2.82
C GLU A 190 -15.27 15.65 1.67
N LEU A 191 -15.30 14.30 1.67
CA LEU A 191 -16.02 13.53 0.64
C LEU A 191 -17.54 13.66 0.78
N LEU A 192 -18.02 14.05 1.96
CA LEU A 192 -19.43 14.36 2.20
C LEU A 192 -19.76 15.81 1.80
N PHE A 193 -18.75 16.65 1.56
CA PHE A 193 -18.96 18.02 1.10
C PHE A 193 -19.45 18.02 -0.35
N ARG A 194 -20.76 18.16 -0.51
CA ARG A 194 -21.34 18.62 -1.76
C ARG A 194 -21.23 20.13 -1.82
N TYR A 195 -20.71 20.67 -2.92
CA TYR A 195 -20.70 22.10 -3.17
C TYR A 195 -22.12 22.69 -3.14
N GLN A 196 -22.32 23.80 -2.41
CA GLN A 196 -23.68 24.31 -2.10
C GLN A 196 -23.92 25.76 -2.48
N HIS A 197 -22.93 26.44 -3.06
CA HIS A 197 -23.04 27.85 -3.43
C HIS A 197 -23.49 27.98 -4.90
N CYS A 198 -24.14 29.11 -5.22
CA CYS A 198 -24.47 29.46 -6.60
C CYS A 198 -23.51 30.51 -7.14
N ASP A 199 -22.61 30.08 -8.03
CA ASP A 199 -21.57 30.87 -8.69
C ASP A 199 -22.07 31.60 -9.94
N ALA A 200 -23.36 31.51 -10.26
CA ALA A 200 -23.92 32.17 -11.43
C ALA A 200 -23.64 33.69 -11.33
N PRO A 201 -23.16 34.36 -12.40
CA PRO A 201 -22.86 35.79 -12.36
C PRO A 201 -24.03 36.62 -11.82
N ARG A 202 -25.26 36.20 -12.11
CA ARG A 202 -26.49 36.71 -11.52
C ARG A 202 -27.29 35.56 -10.91
N CYS A 203 -27.49 35.60 -9.60
CA CYS A 203 -28.33 34.65 -8.88
C CYS A 203 -29.76 35.18 -8.79
N SER A 204 -30.73 34.38 -9.25
CA SER A 204 -32.16 34.71 -9.20
C SER A 204 -32.87 34.18 -7.95
N CYS A 205 -32.13 33.54 -7.04
CA CYS A 205 -32.71 32.94 -5.84
C CYS A 205 -33.09 34.03 -4.82
N PRO A 206 -34.37 34.14 -4.41
CA PRO A 206 -34.78 35.14 -3.43
C PRO A 206 -34.21 34.88 -2.03
N MET A 207 -33.77 33.65 -1.75
CA MET A 207 -33.22 33.24 -0.45
C MET A 207 -31.69 33.26 -0.43
N GLY A 208 -31.08 33.83 -1.48
CA GLY A 208 -29.62 33.98 -1.58
C GLY A 208 -28.92 32.82 -2.27
N ARG A 209 -27.60 32.93 -2.40
CA ARG A 209 -26.76 32.02 -3.18
C ARG A 209 -26.54 30.67 -2.50
N ASP A 210 -26.53 30.64 -1.17
CA ASP A 210 -26.32 29.43 -0.36
C ASP A 210 -27.61 28.64 -0.09
N HIS A 211 -28.77 29.16 -0.50
CA HIS A 211 -30.01 28.42 -0.40
C HIS A 211 -30.01 27.24 -1.37
N ARG A 212 -30.40 26.05 -0.89
CA ARG A 212 -30.57 24.88 -1.72
C ARG A 212 -31.89 24.18 -1.42
N HIS A 213 -32.39 23.51 -2.44
CA HIS A 213 -33.45 22.53 -2.32
C HIS A 213 -32.97 21.20 -2.91
N GLU A 214 -33.46 20.06 -2.43
CA GLU A 214 -33.05 18.75 -2.98
C GLU A 214 -33.44 18.62 -4.45
N ASP A 215 -34.63 19.12 -4.79
CA ASP A 215 -35.17 19.09 -6.16
C ASP A 215 -35.65 20.46 -6.67
N GLY A 216 -35.93 20.54 -7.97
CA GLY A 216 -36.53 21.73 -8.59
C GLY A 216 -35.53 22.85 -8.89
N ARG A 217 -36.05 24.08 -9.00
CA ARG A 217 -35.32 25.23 -9.59
C ARG A 217 -34.14 25.76 -8.75
N TRP A 218 -34.12 25.45 -7.46
CA TRP A 218 -33.10 25.88 -6.50
C TRP A 218 -32.18 24.74 -6.05
N LYS A 219 -32.22 23.58 -6.72
CA LYS A 219 -31.17 22.58 -6.56
C LYS A 219 -29.85 23.13 -7.12
N ILE A 220 -28.76 22.85 -6.42
CA ILE A 220 -27.42 23.19 -6.90
C ILE A 220 -26.96 22.08 -7.84
N VAL A 221 -26.62 22.45 -9.07
CA VAL A 221 -26.00 21.58 -10.07
C VAL A 221 -24.52 21.93 -10.09
N VAL A 222 -23.68 20.96 -9.74
CA VAL A 222 -22.23 21.12 -9.72
C VAL A 222 -21.62 20.87 -11.09
N CYS A 223 -20.43 21.43 -11.33
CA CYS A 223 -19.76 21.23 -12.61
C CYS A 223 -19.35 19.76 -12.77
N ASP A 224 -19.72 19.12 -13.87
CA ASP A 224 -19.40 17.71 -14.12
C ASP A 224 -17.92 17.43 -14.33
N SER A 225 -17.13 18.46 -14.68
CA SER A 225 -15.70 18.30 -14.94
C SER A 225 -14.84 18.45 -13.69
N CYS A 226 -15.19 19.33 -12.75
CA CYS A 226 -14.35 19.60 -11.57
C CYS A 226 -15.08 19.45 -10.24
N GLY A 227 -16.41 19.51 -10.21
CA GLY A 227 -17.22 19.52 -9.00
C GLY A 227 -17.00 20.73 -8.08
N SER A 228 -16.11 21.66 -8.43
CA SER A 228 -15.64 22.76 -7.55
C SER A 228 -16.44 24.06 -7.69
N GLN A 229 -17.42 24.10 -8.58
CA GLN A 229 -18.36 25.19 -8.74
C GLN A 229 -19.77 24.63 -8.87
N GLY A 230 -20.76 25.46 -8.60
CA GLY A 230 -22.16 25.08 -8.68
C GLY A 230 -23.05 26.25 -9.05
N VAL A 231 -24.19 25.96 -9.66
CA VAL A 231 -25.23 26.95 -9.96
C VAL A 231 -26.59 26.38 -9.59
N HIS A 232 -27.51 27.25 -9.16
CA HIS A 232 -28.91 26.83 -9.11
C HIS A 232 -29.37 26.39 -10.48
N ALA A 233 -30.23 25.37 -10.53
CA ALA A 233 -30.73 24.86 -11.80
C ALA A 233 -31.35 25.94 -12.70
N SER A 234 -32.10 26.87 -12.10
CA SER A 234 -32.65 28.04 -12.80
C SER A 234 -31.61 29.08 -13.19
N CYS A 235 -30.61 29.35 -12.35
CA CYS A 235 -29.57 30.33 -12.64
C CYS A 235 -28.61 29.87 -13.74
N GLY A 236 -28.34 28.56 -13.81
CA GLY A 236 -27.56 27.93 -14.88
C GLY A 236 -28.36 27.54 -16.12
N ASN A 237 -29.68 27.73 -16.10
CA ASN A 237 -30.61 27.23 -17.11
C ASN A 237 -30.42 25.72 -17.43
N VAL A 238 -30.16 24.93 -16.38
CA VAL A 238 -29.88 23.50 -16.46
C VAL A 238 -31.12 22.72 -16.01
N GLY A 239 -32.05 22.56 -16.94
CA GLY A 239 -33.29 21.79 -16.79
C GLY A 239 -33.07 20.27 -16.71
N GLY A 240 -32.11 19.82 -15.90
CA GLY A 240 -31.73 18.40 -15.80
C GLY A 240 -30.60 17.95 -16.72
N ALA A 241 -29.94 18.88 -17.41
CA ALA A 241 -28.78 18.61 -18.25
C ALA A 241 -27.45 18.73 -17.49
N HIS A 242 -26.41 18.11 -18.03
CA HIS A 242 -25.01 18.27 -17.63
C HIS A 242 -24.59 19.74 -17.63
N TRP A 243 -23.90 20.19 -16.58
CA TRP A 243 -23.42 21.57 -16.45
C TRP A 243 -21.89 21.60 -16.35
N ILE A 244 -21.27 22.51 -17.10
CA ILE A 244 -19.82 22.71 -17.10
C ILE A 244 -19.55 24.18 -16.82
N CYS A 245 -18.74 24.48 -15.81
CA CYS A 245 -18.36 25.84 -15.46
C CYS A 245 -17.49 26.49 -16.56
N THR A 246 -17.36 27.81 -16.48
CA THR A 246 -16.67 28.61 -17.51
C THR A 246 -15.20 28.18 -17.68
N GLU A 247 -14.50 27.92 -16.59
CA GLU A 247 -13.09 27.54 -16.55
C GLU A 247 -12.89 26.17 -17.20
N CYS A 248 -13.68 25.18 -16.81
CA CYS A 248 -13.62 23.84 -17.40
C CYS A 248 -13.97 23.87 -18.89
N ARG A 249 -14.96 24.67 -19.29
CA ARG A 249 -15.34 24.82 -20.70
C ARG A 249 -14.22 25.41 -21.54
N GLN A 250 -13.46 26.37 -21.00
CA GLN A 250 -12.27 26.93 -21.66
C GLN A 250 -11.15 25.90 -21.81
N ILE A 251 -10.94 25.03 -20.82
CA ILE A 251 -9.93 23.97 -20.89
C ILE A 251 -10.33 22.93 -21.95
N ILE A 252 -11.57 22.45 -21.91
CA ILE A 252 -12.09 21.44 -22.85
C ILE A 252 -12.01 21.94 -24.30
N ASN A 253 -12.38 23.20 -24.53
CA ASN A 253 -12.36 23.80 -25.88
C ASN A 253 -10.96 24.12 -26.41
N ARG A 254 -9.91 24.06 -25.57
CA ARG A 254 -8.52 24.29 -25.99
C ARG A 254 -7.83 23.02 -26.52
N VAL A 255 -8.43 21.85 -26.40
CA VAL A 255 -7.89 20.59 -26.94
C VAL A 255 -8.20 20.52 -28.45
N PRO A 256 -7.20 20.56 -29.36
CA PRO A 256 -7.46 20.35 -30.78
C PRO A 256 -7.97 18.93 -31.04
N SER A 257 -8.96 18.77 -31.93
CA SER A 257 -9.70 17.55 -32.26
C SER A 257 -8.89 16.40 -32.90
N ALA A 258 -7.70 16.07 -32.39
CA ALA A 258 -6.91 14.93 -32.88
C ALA A 258 -7.25 13.59 -32.18
N ALA A 259 -8.09 13.58 -31.13
CA ALA A 259 -8.34 12.39 -30.31
C ALA A 259 -9.73 11.71 -30.50
N GLN A 260 -10.53 12.12 -31.50
CA GLN A 260 -11.87 11.55 -31.73
C GLN A 260 -11.93 10.39 -32.75
N GLN A 261 -10.79 9.82 -33.17
CA GLN A 261 -10.75 8.63 -34.04
C GLN A 261 -10.17 7.40 -33.33
N SER A 262 -10.79 6.94 -32.24
CA SER A 262 -10.61 5.55 -31.79
C SER A 262 -11.74 5.09 -30.85
N SER A 263 -13.00 5.21 -31.26
CA SER A 263 -14.11 4.50 -30.59
C SER A 263 -15.33 4.32 -31.50
N SER A 264 -15.12 3.66 -32.64
CA SER A 264 -16.23 2.97 -33.33
C SER A 264 -15.85 1.51 -33.57
N GLY A 265 -15.60 0.79 -32.48
CA GLY A 265 -15.49 -0.66 -32.46
C GLY A 265 -16.88 -1.27 -32.25
N ARG A 266 -17.47 -1.74 -33.35
CA ARG A 266 -18.73 -2.48 -33.43
C ARG A 266 -18.68 -3.73 -32.52
N ILE A 267 -19.53 -3.79 -31.49
CA ILE A 267 -19.80 -5.04 -30.76
C ILE A 267 -20.74 -5.88 -31.62
N GLU A 268 -20.19 -6.83 -32.38
CA GLU A 268 -20.98 -7.94 -32.91
C GLU A 268 -21.16 -8.99 -31.81
N LYS A 269 -22.42 -9.14 -31.37
CA LYS A 269 -22.87 -10.27 -30.58
C LYS A 269 -22.74 -11.53 -31.43
N ARG A 270 -21.92 -12.49 -30.99
CA ARG A 270 -22.01 -13.87 -31.47
C ARG A 270 -22.86 -14.68 -30.49
N HIS A 271 -23.83 -15.37 -31.08
CA HIS A 271 -24.68 -16.40 -30.50
C HIS A 271 -23.87 -17.59 -30.00
#